data_AF-A0A139DPC0-F1
#
_entry.id   AF-A0A139DPC0-F1
#
_cell.length_a   1.000
_cell.length_b   1.000
_cell.length_c   1.000
_cell.angle_alpha   90.00
_cell.angle_beta   90.00
_cell.angle_gamma   90.00
#
_symmetry.space_group_name_H-M   'P 1'
#
loop_
_entity.id
_entity.type
_entity.pdbx_description
1 polymer ?
#
loop_
_entity_poly.entity_id
_entity_poly.type
_entity_poly.pdbx_seq_one_letter_code
_entity_poly.pdbx_strand_id
1 'polypeptide(L)'
;MIQRKRPINAKSIRLANHRANKQVETMRRRLAEFDQHETGKDGYCKFCSFIKPDPIGGAALTQVECGLCETVVTSPTTAANILCKTCAETNQLCQRCGADLDLTNRQTVYPFQKDASNGG
;
A
#
# COMPACT_ATOMS: atom_id res chain seq x y z
N MET A 1 23.19 4.87 21.89
CA MET A 1 23.53 3.44 21.69
C MET A 1 24.57 3.32 20.58
N ILE A 2 25.77 2.82 20.85
CA ILE A 2 26.77 2.53 19.81
C ILE A 2 26.46 1.14 19.24
N GLN A 3 26.18 1.05 17.94
CA GLN A 3 25.99 -0.24 17.29
C GLN A 3 27.34 -0.96 17.18
N ARG A 4 27.41 -2.23 17.62
CA ARG A 4 28.64 -3.03 17.56
C ARG A 4 29.01 -3.34 16.10
N LYS A 5 30.30 -3.23 15.77
CA LYS A 5 30.85 -3.62 14.45
C LYS A 5 30.62 -5.11 14.20
N ARG A 6 29.98 -5.46 13.08
CA ARG A 6 29.82 -6.85 12.66
C ARG A 6 31.07 -7.29 11.86
N PRO A 7 31.76 -8.37 12.25
CA PRO A 7 32.90 -8.85 11.47
C PRO A 7 32.43 -9.39 10.11
N ILE A 8 33.16 -9.04 9.05
CA ILE A 8 32.91 -9.54 7.70
C ILE A 8 33.84 -10.73 7.45
N ASN A 9 33.26 -11.89 7.15
CA ASN A 9 33.98 -13.12 6.79
C ASN A 9 33.25 -13.86 5.66
N ALA A 10 33.85 -14.92 5.13
CA ALA A 10 33.28 -15.67 4.01
C ALA A 10 31.84 -16.17 4.29
N LYS A 11 31.55 -16.58 5.55
CA LYS A 11 30.20 -17.02 5.95
C LYS A 11 29.21 -15.86 5.94
N SER A 12 29.58 -14.69 6.47
CA SER A 12 28.70 -13.51 6.48
C SER A 12 28.42 -13.02 5.06
N ILE A 13 29.41 -13.06 4.16
CA ILE A 13 29.25 -12.71 2.74
C ILE A 13 28.28 -13.68 2.07
N ARG A 14 28.47 -15.00 2.22
CA ARG A 14 27.55 -16.00 1.66
C ARG A 14 26.11 -15.80 2.13
N LEU A 15 25.91 -15.55 3.41
CA LEU A 15 24.58 -15.30 3.97
C LEU A 15 23.97 -14.00 3.43
N ALA A 16 24.76 -12.94 3.32
CA ALA A 16 24.32 -11.68 2.73
C ALA A 16 23.89 -11.86 1.27
N ASN A 17 24.69 -12.56 0.46
CA ASN A 17 24.37 -12.86 -0.93
C ASN A 17 23.07 -13.69 -1.04
N HIS A 18 22.92 -14.73 -0.21
CA HIS A 18 21.70 -15.54 -0.20
C HIS A 18 20.45 -14.69 0.11
N ARG A 19 20.52 -13.82 1.13
CA ARG A 19 19.41 -12.92 1.50
C ARG A 19 19.09 -11.93 0.38
N ALA A 20 20.12 -11.32 -0.21
CA ALA A 20 19.96 -10.39 -1.32
C ALA A 20 19.32 -11.07 -2.53
N ASN A 21 19.80 -12.25 -2.92
CA ASN A 21 19.23 -13.01 -4.04
C ASN A 21 17.76 -13.39 -3.79
N LYS A 22 17.43 -13.84 -2.57
CA LYS A 22 16.04 -14.14 -2.19
C LYS A 22 15.14 -12.90 -2.28
N GLN A 23 15.67 -11.73 -1.89
CA GLN A 23 14.93 -10.46 -2.03
C GLN A 23 14.73 -10.09 -3.50
N VAL A 24 15.76 -10.22 -4.35
CA VAL A 24 15.66 -9.99 -5.80
C VAL A 24 14.62 -10.90 -6.44
N GLU A 25 14.63 -12.20 -6.11
CA GLU A 25 13.65 -13.17 -6.60
C GLU A 25 12.22 -12.79 -6.17
N THR A 26 12.04 -12.42 -4.91
CA THR A 26 10.73 -11.98 -4.38
C THR A 26 10.22 -10.74 -5.11
N MET A 27 11.10 -9.75 -5.38
CA MET A 27 10.74 -8.55 -6.13
C MET A 27 10.36 -8.87 -7.58
N ARG A 28 11.12 -9.74 -8.25
CA ARG A 28 10.81 -10.19 -9.61
C ARG A 28 9.45 -10.87 -9.69
N ARG A 29 9.13 -11.73 -8.72
CA ARG A 29 7.82 -12.39 -8.65
C ARG A 29 6.69 -11.37 -8.49
N ARG A 30 6.83 -10.42 -7.57
CA ARG A 30 5.82 -9.34 -7.37
C ARG A 30 5.63 -8.49 -8.62
N LEU A 31 6.71 -8.19 -9.33
CA LEU A 31 6.64 -7.44 -10.59
C LEU A 31 5.94 -8.24 -11.68
N ALA A 32 6.23 -9.53 -11.80
CA ALA A 32 5.53 -10.40 -12.75
C ALA A 32 4.02 -10.49 -12.43
N GLU A 33 3.64 -10.62 -11.16
CA GLU A 33 2.22 -10.58 -10.74
C GLU A 33 1.58 -9.22 -11.04
N PHE A 34 2.31 -8.12 -10.80
CA PHE A 34 1.86 -6.78 -11.18
C PHE A 34 1.62 -6.70 -12.69
N ASP A 35 2.55 -7.15 -13.52
CA ASP A 35 2.39 -7.07 -14.99
C ASP A 35 1.24 -7.96 -15.51
N GLN A 36 0.96 -9.08 -14.85
CA GLN A 36 -0.12 -10.01 -15.23
C GLN A 36 -1.54 -9.51 -14.91
N HIS A 37 -1.69 -8.61 -13.94
CA HIS A 37 -3.00 -8.14 -13.51
C HIS A 37 -3.27 -6.72 -13.99
N GLU A 38 -4.37 -6.48 -14.69
CA GLU A 38 -4.75 -5.14 -15.16
C GLU A 38 -5.21 -4.24 -14.00
N THR A 39 -5.86 -4.81 -13.00
CA THR A 39 -6.49 -4.07 -11.89
C THR A 39 -5.96 -4.50 -10.52
N GLY A 40 -6.18 -3.65 -9.52
CA GLY A 40 -5.93 -3.99 -8.13
C GLY A 40 -6.97 -4.96 -7.54
N LYS A 41 -6.74 -5.41 -6.31
CA LYS A 41 -7.60 -6.34 -5.56
C LYS A 41 -8.11 -5.69 -4.28
N ASP A 42 -9.27 -6.10 -3.80
CA ASP A 42 -9.84 -5.76 -2.49
C ASP A 42 -9.94 -4.25 -2.19
N GLY A 43 -10.20 -3.42 -3.20
CA GLY A 43 -10.27 -1.97 -3.08
C GLY A 43 -8.91 -1.29 -2.86
N TYR A 44 -7.82 -1.96 -3.24
CA TYR A 44 -6.49 -1.38 -3.36
C TYR A 44 -6.14 -1.15 -4.82
N CYS A 45 -5.33 -0.13 -5.12
CA CYS A 45 -4.78 0.03 -6.47
C CYS A 45 -3.77 -1.08 -6.76
N LYS A 46 -3.52 -1.32 -8.05
CA LYS A 46 -2.59 -2.34 -8.54
C LYS A 46 -1.21 -2.31 -7.83
N PHE A 47 -0.65 -1.12 -7.60
CA PHE A 47 0.62 -0.96 -6.90
C PHE A 47 0.55 -1.40 -5.44
N CYS A 48 -0.49 -1.00 -4.70
CA CYS A 48 -0.67 -1.37 -3.31
C CYS A 48 -1.01 -2.86 -3.13
N SER A 49 -1.69 -3.47 -4.10
CA SER A 49 -2.00 -4.91 -4.08
C SER A 49 -0.75 -5.78 -4.28
N PHE A 50 0.11 -5.47 -5.26
CA PHE A 50 1.17 -6.40 -5.69
C PHE A 50 2.60 -5.98 -5.30
N ILE A 51 2.91 -4.69 -5.35
CA ILE A 51 4.27 -4.20 -5.08
C ILE A 51 4.45 -3.87 -3.61
N LYS A 52 3.45 -3.22 -3.00
CA LYS A 52 3.43 -2.85 -1.58
C LYS A 52 2.32 -3.57 -0.77
N PRO A 53 2.16 -4.91 -0.85
CA PRO A 53 1.37 -5.64 0.12
C PRO A 53 2.14 -5.58 1.44
N ASP A 54 1.52 -4.98 2.46
CA ASP A 54 2.09 -4.64 3.78
C ASP A 54 3.42 -5.30 4.14
N PRO A 55 4.54 -4.55 4.06
CA PRO A 55 5.87 -5.13 4.18
C PRO A 55 6.27 -5.45 5.63
N ILE A 56 5.52 -5.00 6.63
CA ILE A 56 5.91 -5.13 8.03
C ILE A 56 4.71 -5.57 8.86
N GLY A 57 4.66 -6.88 9.14
CA GLY A 57 3.79 -7.51 10.13
C GLY A 57 4.17 -7.11 11.55
N GLY A 58 4.15 -5.81 11.85
CA GLY A 58 3.98 -5.35 13.21
C GLY A 58 2.52 -5.62 13.57
N ALA A 59 2.27 -6.44 14.58
CA ALA A 59 0.97 -6.52 15.21
C ALA A 59 0.68 -5.16 15.85
N ALA A 60 0.07 -4.28 15.07
CA ALA A 60 -0.26 -2.92 15.46
C ALA A 60 -1.70 -2.70 15.05
N LEU A 61 -2.56 -2.44 16.03
CA LEU A 61 -3.90 -1.93 15.77
C LEU A 61 -3.74 -0.43 15.51
N THR A 62 -3.70 -0.04 14.25
CA THR A 62 -3.61 1.38 13.87
C THR A 62 -4.99 1.93 13.60
N GLN A 63 -5.27 3.11 14.13
CA GLN A 63 -6.51 3.84 13.90
C GLN A 63 -6.18 5.13 13.16
N VAL A 64 -6.90 5.39 12.07
CA VAL A 64 -6.73 6.61 11.25
C VAL A 64 -8.12 7.08 10.84
N GLU A 65 -8.37 8.38 10.94
CA GLU A 65 -9.60 8.99 10.41
C GLU A 65 -9.58 8.96 8.87
N CYS A 66 -10.70 8.61 8.26
CA CYS A 66 -10.81 8.60 6.82
C CYS A 66 -10.66 10.03 6.26
N GLY A 67 -9.87 10.17 5.20
CA GLY A 67 -9.60 11.48 4.58
C GLY A 67 -10.79 12.09 3.83
N LEU A 68 -11.92 11.39 3.73
CA LEU A 68 -13.16 11.86 3.07
C LEU A 68 -14.37 11.89 4.00
N CYS A 69 -14.39 11.07 5.04
CA CYS A 69 -15.42 11.10 6.07
C CYS A 69 -14.73 10.93 7.41
N GLU A 70 -15.18 11.60 8.47
CA GLU A 70 -14.53 11.56 9.81
C GLU A 70 -14.65 10.19 10.52
N THR A 71 -14.99 9.13 9.77
CA THR A 71 -15.04 7.76 10.28
C THR A 71 -13.64 7.25 10.57
N VAL A 72 -13.45 6.75 11.80
CA VAL A 72 -12.21 6.09 12.21
C VAL A 72 -12.12 4.70 11.58
N VAL A 73 -11.03 4.47 10.85
CA VAL A 73 -10.69 3.19 10.22
C VAL A 73 -9.66 2.48 11.09
N THR A 74 -9.94 1.24 11.47
CA THR A 74 -9.00 0.39 12.20
C THR A 74 -8.32 -0.57 11.22
N SER A 75 -6.98 -0.57 11.17
CA SER A 75 -6.20 -1.54 10.42
C SER A 75 -5.42 -2.47 11.37
N PRO A 76 -5.38 -3.79 11.11
CA PRO A 76 -4.58 -4.73 11.89
C PRO A 76 -3.09 -4.67 11.56
N THR A 77 -2.68 -3.81 10.63
CA THR A 77 -1.29 -3.63 10.20
C THR A 77 -0.81 -2.21 10.48
N THR A 78 0.50 -2.02 10.43
CA THR A 78 1.13 -0.69 10.52
C THR A 78 0.83 0.20 9.30
N ALA A 79 0.34 -0.38 8.22
CA ALA A 79 -0.08 0.33 7.02
C ALA A 79 -1.60 0.55 7.08
N ALA A 80 -1.97 1.59 7.82
CA ALA A 80 -3.36 2.01 7.96
C ALA A 80 -3.98 2.40 6.61
N ASN A 81 -5.27 2.12 6.47
CA ASN A 81 -6.07 2.64 5.36
C ASN A 81 -6.41 4.11 5.65
N ILE A 82 -6.15 4.97 4.67
CA ILE A 82 -6.44 6.41 4.78
C ILE A 82 -7.88 6.75 4.37
N LEU A 83 -8.58 5.81 3.74
CA LEU A 83 -10.01 5.91 3.42
C LEU A 83 -10.77 4.73 4.03
N CYS A 84 -11.99 4.98 4.47
CA CYS A 84 -12.91 3.91 4.81
C CYS A 84 -13.35 3.17 3.54
N LYS A 85 -13.82 1.93 3.70
CA LYS A 85 -14.28 1.10 2.58
C LYS A 85 -15.33 1.81 1.73
N THR A 86 -16.33 2.43 2.37
CA THR A 86 -17.41 3.13 1.67
C THR A 86 -16.90 4.28 0.81
N CYS A 87 -16.08 5.17 1.37
CA CYS A 87 -15.53 6.30 0.61
C CYS A 87 -14.62 5.85 -0.53
N ALA A 88 -13.83 4.80 -0.32
CA ALA A 88 -12.99 4.23 -1.36
C ALA A 88 -13.82 3.65 -2.52
N GLU A 89 -14.86 2.86 -2.21
CA GLU A 89 -15.76 2.26 -3.21
C GLU A 89 -16.55 3.33 -3.99
N THR A 90 -17.17 4.28 -3.29
CA THR A 90 -17.94 5.36 -3.91
C THR A 90 -17.09 6.19 -4.85
N ASN A 91 -15.84 6.47 -4.47
CA ASN A 91 -14.96 7.34 -5.25
C ASN A 91 -14.03 6.61 -6.22
N GLN A 92 -14.05 5.27 -6.24
CA GLN A 92 -13.13 4.43 -7.02
C GLN A 92 -11.65 4.73 -6.69
N LEU A 93 -11.37 4.87 -5.39
CA LEU A 93 -10.05 5.20 -4.86
C LEU A 93 -9.48 4.02 -4.05
N CYS A 94 -8.16 3.94 -3.99
CA CYS A 94 -7.46 2.98 -3.16
C CYS A 94 -7.63 3.32 -1.67
N GLN A 95 -8.10 2.35 -0.87
CA GLN A 95 -8.26 2.50 0.58
C GLN A 95 -6.95 2.89 1.30
N ARG A 96 -5.80 2.45 0.79
CA ARG A 96 -4.49 2.66 1.43
C ARG A 96 -3.83 3.98 1.07
N CYS A 97 -3.85 4.36 -0.21
CA CYS A 97 -3.07 5.51 -0.68
C CYS A 97 -3.90 6.62 -1.32
N GLY A 98 -5.20 6.40 -1.55
CA GLY A 98 -6.08 7.41 -2.14
C GLY A 98 -5.89 7.63 -3.64
N ALA A 99 -5.01 6.88 -4.31
CA ALA A 99 -4.88 6.92 -5.76
C ALA A 99 -6.09 6.25 -6.44
N ASP A 100 -6.36 6.58 -7.71
CA ASP A 100 -7.35 5.85 -8.51
C ASP A 100 -6.99 4.35 -8.54
N LEU A 101 -7.99 3.47 -8.48
CA LEU A 101 -7.76 2.01 -8.46
C LEU A 101 -6.97 1.52 -9.68
N ASP A 102 -7.20 2.17 -10.83
CA ASP A 102 -6.56 1.85 -12.12
C ASP A 102 -5.33 2.72 -12.43
N LEU A 103 -4.97 3.67 -11.56
CA LEU A 103 -3.82 4.57 -11.73
C LEU A 103 -3.86 5.42 -13.03
N THR A 104 -5.06 5.71 -13.54
CA THR A 104 -5.26 6.37 -14.84
C THR A 104 -5.32 7.90 -14.78
N ASN A 105 -5.29 8.52 -13.60
CA ASN A 105 -5.47 9.97 -13.39
C ASN A 105 -6.70 10.49 -14.14
N ARG A 106 -7.88 10.17 -13.62
CA ARG A 106 -9.13 10.50 -14.31
C ARG A 106 -9.30 12.02 -14.48
N GLN A 107 -9.83 12.41 -15.64
CA GLN A 107 -10.18 13.81 -15.94
C GLN A 107 -11.56 14.20 -15.38
N THR A 108 -12.31 13.24 -14.85
CA THR A 108 -13.66 13.45 -14.32
C THR A 108 -13.65 13.87 -12.85
N VAL A 109 -14.58 14.75 -12.50
CA VAL A 109 -14.77 15.24 -11.13
C VAL A 109 -15.13 14.09 -10.19
N TYR A 110 -14.49 14.02 -9.03
CA TYR A 110 -14.75 12.98 -8.04
C TYR A 110 -16.15 13.15 -7.42
N PRO A 111 -16.87 12.06 -7.07
CA PRO A 111 -18.18 12.18 -6.42
C PRO A 111 -18.17 13.11 -5.20
N PHE A 112 -17.17 13.00 -4.32
CA PHE A 112 -17.03 13.87 -3.14
C PHE A 112 -16.89 15.37 -3.48
N GLN A 113 -16.46 15.72 -4.70
CA GLN A 113 -16.34 17.12 -5.14
C GLN A 113 -17.66 17.68 -5.67
N LYS A 114 -18.57 16.84 -6.16
CA LYS A 114 -19.86 17.29 -6.70
C LYS A 114 -20.79 17.79 -5.60
N ASP A 115 -20.72 17.18 -4.43
CA ASP A 115 -21.53 17.55 -3.27
C ASP A 115 -21.16 18.95 -2.75
N ALA A 116 -19.89 19.37 -2.91
CA ALA A 116 -19.43 20.70 -2.54
C ALA A 116 -19.91 21.82 -3.49
N SER A 117 -20.24 21.49 -4.74
CA SER A 117 -20.63 22.47 -5.76
C SER A 117 -22.13 22.82 -5.80
N ASN A 118 -22.99 22.11 -5.06
CA ASN A 118 -24.44 22.34 -5.03
C ASN A 118 -24.95 23.05 -3.76
N GLY A 119 -24.04 23.55 -2.91
CA GLY A 119 -24.35 24.22 -1.65
C GLY A 119 -24.07 25.73 -1.64
N GLY A 120 -24.20 26.41 -2.80
CA GLY A 120 -24.02 27.86 -2.96
C GLY A 120 -25.34 28.60 -3.12
#